data_AF-A0A0F2D2M1-F1
#
_entry.id   AF-A0A0F2D2M1-F1
#
_cell.length_a   1.000
_cell.length_b   1.000
_cell.length_c   1.000
_cell.angle_alpha   90.00
_cell.angle_beta   90.00
_cell.angle_gamma   90.00
#
_symmetry.space_group_name_H-M   'P 1'
#
loop_
_entity.id
_entity.type
_entity.pdbx_description
1 polymer ?
#
loop_
_entity_poly.entity_id
_entity_poly.type
_entity_poly.pdbx_seq_one_letter_code
_entity_poly.pdbx_strand_id
1 'polypeptide(L)'
;MKQLFLCSYFAGVKKLFSDYAKEKNLENKVLFIPTAGNKEDYTAYIDEAQQTFRDLGFEIEVLDIASCDRETAQAKILQSKILYISGGNTFYLLQELKKKQLLSRIKEQIRDGLVYVGESAGAIITAKDIDYNKLMDDKTVATELSDTVGLDEVDFYILPHYGEEPFTDSSQKTFETYKNQLDLMRMNNLQAVIVNDKEIKVVSEQD
;
A
#
# COMPACT_ATOMS: atom_id res chain seq x y z
N MET A 1 -6.94 -17.25 -0.70
CA MET A 1 -5.56 -17.35 -0.17
C MET A 1 -5.00 -15.95 -0.16
N LYS A 2 -4.66 -15.42 1.01
CA LYS A 2 -4.19 -14.05 1.18
C LYS A 2 -2.75 -13.94 0.69
N GLN A 3 -2.50 -13.00 -0.22
CA GLN A 3 -1.19 -12.73 -0.79
C GLN A 3 -0.93 -11.22 -0.80
N LEU A 4 -0.06 -10.75 0.10
CA LEU A 4 0.30 -9.34 0.20
C LEU A 4 1.81 -9.16 0.01
N PHE A 5 2.19 -8.15 -0.75
CA PHE A 5 3.55 -7.63 -0.84
C PHE A 5 3.51 -6.17 -0.37
N LEU A 6 4.02 -5.89 0.82
CA LEU A 6 3.97 -4.57 1.44
C LEU A 6 5.37 -3.99 1.48
N CYS A 7 5.58 -2.75 1.03
CA CYS A 7 6.89 -2.11 1.05
C CYS A 7 6.78 -0.62 1.38
N SER A 8 7.90 -0.03 1.80
CA SER A 8 7.98 1.43 1.98
C SER A 8 8.09 2.14 0.64
N TYR A 9 8.96 1.65 -0.24
CA TYR A 9 9.27 2.27 -1.53
C TYR A 9 9.43 1.19 -2.60
N PHE A 10 8.53 1.17 -3.58
CA PHE A 10 8.43 0.02 -4.49
C PHE A 10 9.64 -0.12 -5.43
N ALA A 11 10.15 1.00 -5.96
CA ALA A 11 11.33 0.95 -6.82
C ALA A 11 12.58 0.46 -6.07
N GLY A 12 12.67 0.74 -4.76
CA GLY A 12 13.75 0.25 -3.89
C GLY A 12 13.73 -1.26 -3.62
N VAL A 13 12.63 -1.94 -3.91
CA VAL A 13 12.47 -3.39 -3.72
C VAL A 13 12.15 -4.13 -5.02
N LYS A 14 12.58 -3.57 -6.16
CA LYS A 14 12.30 -4.09 -7.51
C LYS A 14 12.72 -5.55 -7.67
N LYS A 15 13.89 -5.95 -7.17
CA LYS A 15 14.38 -7.32 -7.35
C LYS A 15 13.64 -8.28 -6.41
N LEU A 16 13.33 -7.87 -5.18
CA LEU A 16 12.44 -8.63 -4.30
C LEU A 16 11.07 -8.88 -4.94
N PHE A 17 10.45 -7.87 -5.55
CA PHE A 17 9.17 -8.05 -6.23
C PHE A 17 9.31 -8.92 -7.48
N SER A 18 10.41 -8.81 -8.23
CA SER A 18 10.70 -9.69 -9.38
C SER A 18 10.76 -11.17 -8.97
N ASP A 19 11.48 -11.46 -7.87
CA ASP A 19 11.63 -12.82 -7.35
C ASP A 19 10.28 -13.35 -6.86
N TYR A 20 9.51 -12.53 -6.14
CA TYR A 20 8.14 -12.85 -5.71
C TYR A 20 7.21 -13.12 -6.90
N ALA A 21 7.22 -12.27 -7.93
CA ALA A 21 6.37 -12.41 -9.10
C ALA A 21 6.65 -13.71 -9.87
N LYS A 22 7.92 -14.11 -9.99
CA LYS A 22 8.34 -15.38 -10.60
C LYS A 22 7.91 -16.57 -9.75
N GLU A 23 8.12 -16.52 -8.44
CA GLU A 23 7.72 -17.59 -7.50
C GLU A 23 6.21 -17.88 -7.58
N LYS A 24 5.41 -16.82 -7.64
CA LYS A 24 3.95 -16.91 -7.70
C LYS A 24 3.39 -17.08 -9.12
N ASN A 25 4.24 -17.07 -10.15
CA ASN A 25 3.85 -17.13 -11.56
C ASN A 25 2.74 -16.10 -11.89
N LEU A 26 2.97 -14.85 -11.52
CA LEU A 26 1.98 -13.78 -11.66
C LEU A 26 1.70 -13.45 -13.13
N GLU A 27 0.45 -13.08 -13.41
CA GLU A 27 0.08 -12.50 -14.70
C GLU A 27 0.67 -11.09 -14.83
N ASN A 28 1.13 -10.75 -16.03
CA ASN A 28 1.82 -9.47 -16.29
C ASN A 28 0.85 -8.29 -16.47
N LYS A 29 -0.21 -8.20 -15.67
CA LYS A 29 -1.14 -7.05 -15.69
C LYS A 29 -1.48 -6.59 -14.28
N VAL A 30 -1.24 -5.32 -14.00
CA VAL A 30 -1.50 -4.69 -12.70
C VAL A 30 -2.53 -3.58 -12.82
N LEU A 31 -3.51 -3.57 -11.91
CA LEU A 31 -4.35 -2.41 -11.67
C LEU A 31 -3.62 -1.49 -10.69
N PHE A 32 -3.25 -0.29 -11.15
CA PHE A 32 -2.44 0.67 -10.40
C PHE A 32 -3.32 1.81 -9.88
N ILE A 33 -3.36 1.97 -8.55
CA ILE A 33 -4.12 3.04 -7.87
C ILE A 33 -3.14 4.10 -7.33
N PRO A 34 -3.05 5.28 -7.98
CA PRO A 34 -2.20 6.41 -7.55
C PRO A 34 -2.90 7.35 -6.56
N THR A 35 -4.14 7.09 -6.17
CA THR A 35 -5.04 8.07 -5.53
C THR A 35 -4.46 8.77 -4.30
N ALA A 36 -3.65 8.07 -3.49
CA ALA A 36 -3.01 8.65 -2.31
C ALA A 36 -2.14 9.88 -2.67
N GLY A 37 -1.42 9.84 -3.79
CA GLY A 37 -0.53 10.90 -4.23
C GLY A 37 -1.23 12.15 -4.78
N ASN A 38 -2.55 12.13 -5.00
CA ASN A 38 -3.31 13.31 -5.45
C ASN A 38 -3.26 14.48 -4.44
N LYS A 39 -2.80 14.23 -3.21
CA LYS A 39 -2.67 15.20 -2.13
C LYS A 39 -1.25 15.41 -1.64
N GLU A 40 -0.28 14.96 -2.44
CA GLU A 40 1.14 15.20 -2.21
C GLU A 40 1.69 16.21 -3.21
N ASP A 41 2.61 17.05 -2.75
CA ASP A 41 3.35 17.97 -3.63
C ASP A 41 4.43 17.23 -4.43
N TYR A 42 4.97 16.15 -3.87
CA TYR A 42 5.99 15.30 -4.48
C TYR A 42 5.40 13.92 -4.80
N THR A 43 5.46 13.52 -6.08
CA THR A 43 4.82 12.29 -6.58
C THR A 43 5.72 11.45 -7.49
N ALA A 44 7.04 11.71 -7.52
CA ALA A 44 7.96 10.99 -8.42
C ALA A 44 7.98 9.46 -8.16
N TYR A 45 7.72 9.02 -6.92
CA TYR A 45 7.60 7.61 -6.58
C TYR A 45 6.49 6.89 -7.39
N ILE A 46 5.45 7.61 -7.83
CA ILE A 46 4.39 7.05 -8.69
C ILE A 46 4.96 6.68 -10.05
N ASP A 47 5.72 7.59 -10.66
CA ASP A 47 6.34 7.37 -11.96
C ASP A 47 7.43 6.29 -11.88
N GLU A 48 8.22 6.29 -10.81
CA GLU A 48 9.23 5.26 -10.52
C GLU A 48 8.61 3.88 -10.31
N ALA A 49 7.48 3.80 -9.59
CA ALA A 49 6.74 2.56 -9.42
C ALA A 49 6.18 2.04 -10.75
N GLN A 50 5.60 2.92 -11.57
CA GLN A 50 5.16 2.55 -12.91
C GLN A 50 6.32 2.10 -13.79
N GLN A 51 7.46 2.79 -13.76
CA GLN A 51 8.65 2.38 -14.51
C GLN A 51 9.16 1.02 -14.03
N THR A 52 9.14 0.77 -12.72
CA THR A 52 9.51 -0.52 -12.13
C THR A 52 8.63 -1.66 -12.66
N PHE A 53 7.31 -1.48 -12.72
CA PHE A 53 6.42 -2.46 -13.33
C PHE A 53 6.71 -2.68 -14.83
N ARG A 54 6.92 -1.61 -15.60
CA ARG A 54 7.26 -1.70 -17.03
C ARG A 54 8.56 -2.47 -17.27
N ASP A 55 9.59 -2.18 -16.48
CA ASP A 55 10.89 -2.86 -16.56
C ASP A 55 10.78 -4.36 -16.25
N LEU A 56 9.82 -4.74 -15.41
CA LEU A 56 9.51 -6.13 -15.07
C LEU A 56 8.54 -6.79 -16.06
N GLY A 57 8.10 -6.08 -17.10
CA GLY A 57 7.24 -6.59 -18.16
C GLY A 57 5.75 -6.59 -17.85
N PHE A 58 5.31 -5.85 -16.81
CA PHE A 58 3.89 -5.71 -16.48
C PHE A 58 3.22 -4.62 -17.33
N GLU A 59 2.04 -4.92 -17.84
CA GLU A 59 1.08 -3.94 -18.35
C GLU A 59 0.38 -3.24 -17.19
N ILE A 60 0.30 -1.91 -17.27
CA ILE A 60 -0.24 -1.07 -16.21
C ILE A 60 -1.58 -0.52 -16.67
N GLU A 61 -2.62 -0.79 -15.89
CA GLU A 61 -3.90 -0.13 -15.99
C GLU A 61 -4.06 0.84 -14.81
N VAL A 62 -3.99 2.14 -15.08
CA VAL A 62 -4.13 3.16 -14.03
C VAL A 62 -5.60 3.42 -13.74
N LEU A 63 -5.97 3.40 -12.46
CA LEU A 63 -7.30 3.74 -11.97
C LEU A 63 -7.17 4.70 -10.79
N ASP A 64 -7.43 5.98 -11.03
CA ASP A 64 -7.61 6.92 -9.94
C ASP A 64 -9.00 6.79 -9.33
N ILE A 65 -9.06 6.29 -8.10
CA ILE A 65 -10.29 6.15 -7.32
C ILE A 65 -10.97 7.49 -7.13
N ALA A 66 -10.26 8.61 -6.94
CA ALA A 66 -10.89 9.91 -6.73
C ALA A 66 -11.71 10.38 -7.96
N SER A 67 -11.21 10.07 -9.16
CA SER A 67 -11.70 10.61 -10.42
C SER A 67 -12.74 9.73 -11.14
N CYS A 68 -12.83 8.44 -10.81
CA CYS A 68 -13.80 7.53 -11.41
C CYS A 68 -15.09 7.39 -10.58
N ASP A 69 -16.15 6.87 -11.21
CA ASP A 69 -17.36 6.49 -10.48
C ASP A 69 -17.15 5.15 -9.72
N ARG A 70 -18.08 4.87 -8.81
CA ARG A 70 -18.04 3.66 -7.96
C ARG A 70 -18.12 2.36 -8.77
N GLU A 71 -18.97 2.31 -9.80
CA GLU A 71 -19.27 1.10 -10.56
C GLU A 71 -18.05 0.69 -11.39
N THR A 72 -17.43 1.68 -12.05
CA THR A 72 -16.15 1.55 -12.74
C THR A 72 -15.07 1.04 -11.79
N ALA A 73 -14.90 1.67 -10.62
CA ALA A 73 -13.89 1.25 -9.65
C ALA A 73 -14.07 -0.21 -9.20
N GLN A 74 -15.31 -0.59 -8.86
CA GLN A 74 -15.63 -1.96 -8.44
C GLN A 74 -15.38 -2.97 -9.56
N ALA A 75 -15.80 -2.66 -10.79
CA ALA A 75 -15.61 -3.54 -11.94
C ALA A 75 -14.12 -3.77 -12.24
N LYS A 76 -13.31 -2.72 -12.20
CA LYS A 76 -11.87 -2.81 -12.43
C LYS A 76 -11.16 -3.63 -11.36
N ILE A 77 -11.46 -3.41 -10.08
CA ILE A 77 -10.91 -4.19 -8.96
C ILE A 77 -11.28 -5.67 -9.12
N LEU A 78 -12.55 -5.99 -9.43
CA LEU A 78 -13.02 -7.36 -9.63
C LEU A 78 -12.31 -8.09 -10.79
N GLN A 79 -11.94 -7.37 -11.86
CA GLN A 79 -11.27 -7.94 -13.02
C GLN A 79 -9.76 -8.09 -12.83
N SER A 80 -9.18 -7.46 -11.81
CA SER A 80 -7.75 -7.46 -11.58
C SER A 80 -7.27 -8.74 -10.89
N LYS A 81 -6.07 -9.19 -11.24
CA LYS A 81 -5.34 -10.27 -10.53
C LYS A 81 -4.28 -9.71 -9.59
N ILE A 82 -3.78 -8.52 -9.90
CA ILE A 82 -2.82 -7.78 -9.10
C ILE A 82 -3.38 -6.38 -8.91
N LEU A 83 -3.46 -5.96 -7.64
CA LEU A 83 -3.84 -4.62 -7.25
C LEU A 83 -2.64 -3.95 -6.60
N TYR A 84 -2.13 -2.90 -7.23
CA TYR A 84 -1.13 -2.03 -6.66
C TYR A 84 -1.78 -0.76 -6.11
N ILE A 85 -1.48 -0.42 -4.86
CA ILE A 85 -1.87 0.86 -4.25
C ILE A 85 -0.59 1.60 -3.86
N SER A 86 -0.37 2.75 -4.49
CA SER A 86 0.83 3.57 -4.31
C SER A 86 0.83 4.34 -2.99
N GLY A 87 1.99 4.93 -2.66
CA GLY A 87 2.15 5.87 -1.56
C GLY A 87 1.46 7.22 -1.77
N GLY A 88 1.49 8.05 -0.73
CA GLY A 88 0.92 9.40 -0.67
C GLY A 88 0.17 9.61 0.64
N ASN A 89 -0.89 10.44 0.64
CA ASN A 89 -1.64 10.68 1.87
C ASN A 89 -2.59 9.51 2.21
N THR A 90 -2.30 8.81 3.29
CA THR A 90 -3.03 7.62 3.76
C THR A 90 -4.49 7.93 4.10
N PHE A 91 -4.76 9.07 4.74
CA PHE A 91 -6.12 9.43 5.13
C PHE A 91 -6.99 9.76 3.92
N TYR A 92 -6.44 10.47 2.94
CA TYR A 92 -7.12 10.77 1.69
C TYR A 92 -7.40 9.50 0.88
N LEU A 93 -6.43 8.59 0.78
CA LEU A 93 -6.61 7.27 0.18
C LEU A 93 -7.78 6.51 0.84
N LEU A 94 -7.77 6.41 2.16
CA LEU A 94 -8.82 5.70 2.90
C LEU A 94 -10.19 6.35 2.70
N GLN A 95 -10.26 7.69 2.66
CA GLN A 95 -11.48 8.44 2.39
C GLN A 95 -12.08 8.06 1.02
N GLU A 96 -11.28 8.13 -0.04
CA GLU A 96 -11.79 7.90 -1.40
C GLU A 96 -12.22 6.44 -1.61
N LEU A 97 -11.51 5.49 -1.00
CA LEU A 97 -11.93 4.09 -0.96
C LEU A 97 -13.25 3.90 -0.20
N LYS A 98 -13.43 4.55 0.95
CA LYS A 98 -14.65 4.46 1.77
C LYS A 98 -15.86 5.11 1.12
N LYS A 99 -15.70 6.30 0.50
CA LYS A 99 -16.76 6.99 -0.26
C LYS A 99 -17.38 6.09 -1.33
N LYS A 100 -16.56 5.22 -1.93
CA LYS A 100 -16.97 4.27 -2.98
C LYS A 100 -17.23 2.85 -2.46
N GLN A 101 -17.20 2.66 -1.14
CA GLN A 101 -17.43 1.38 -0.46
C GLN A 101 -16.52 0.25 -1.00
N LEU A 102 -15.27 0.58 -1.29
CA LEU A 102 -14.33 -0.33 -1.96
C LEU A 102 -13.56 -1.24 -1.01
N LEU A 103 -13.47 -0.90 0.29
CA LEU A 103 -12.71 -1.72 1.25
C LEU A 103 -13.23 -3.16 1.29
N SER A 104 -14.56 -3.35 1.41
CA SER A 104 -15.17 -4.68 1.40
C SER A 104 -14.84 -5.48 0.14
N ARG A 105 -14.83 -4.81 -1.03
CA ARG A 105 -14.51 -5.44 -2.32
C ARG A 105 -13.04 -5.83 -2.42
N ILE A 106 -12.13 -4.97 -1.96
CA ILE A 106 -10.70 -5.28 -1.92
C ILE A 106 -10.46 -6.51 -1.02
N LYS A 107 -11.04 -6.54 0.19
CA LYS A 107 -10.94 -7.69 1.11
C LYS A 107 -11.46 -9.00 0.49
N GLU A 108 -12.61 -8.94 -0.18
CA GLU A 108 -13.17 -10.07 -0.92
C GLU A 108 -12.20 -10.56 -2.00
N GLN A 109 -11.67 -9.65 -2.83
CA GLN A 109 -10.74 -10.02 -3.89
C GLN A 109 -9.42 -10.61 -3.34
N ILE A 110 -8.86 -10.07 -2.25
CA ILE A 110 -7.68 -10.65 -1.58
C ILE A 110 -7.97 -12.08 -1.13
N ARG A 111 -9.16 -12.34 -0.57
CA ARG A 111 -9.58 -13.69 -0.16
C ARG A 111 -9.66 -14.64 -1.36
N ASP A 112 -10.14 -14.13 -2.49
CA ASP A 112 -10.31 -14.87 -3.75
C ASP A 112 -9.01 -15.02 -4.56
N GLY A 113 -7.88 -14.55 -4.04
CA GLY A 113 -6.55 -14.79 -4.59
C GLY A 113 -5.95 -13.63 -5.37
N LEU A 114 -6.56 -12.44 -5.32
CA LEU A 114 -5.91 -11.20 -5.76
C LEU A 114 -4.60 -11.01 -4.98
N VAL A 115 -3.52 -10.73 -5.72
CA VAL A 115 -2.26 -10.30 -5.12
C VAL A 115 -2.33 -8.80 -4.85
N TYR A 116 -2.25 -8.44 -3.59
CA TYR A 116 -2.22 -7.04 -3.16
C TYR A 116 -0.77 -6.57 -3.02
N VAL A 117 -0.45 -5.45 -3.63
CA VAL A 117 0.85 -4.79 -3.53
C VAL A 117 0.63 -3.40 -2.97
N GLY A 118 1.13 -3.14 -1.76
CA GLY A 118 0.95 -1.88 -1.06
C GLY A 118 2.27 -1.16 -0.86
N GLU A 119 2.37 0.08 -1.33
CA GLU A 119 3.50 0.95 -1.09
C GLU A 119 3.11 2.05 -0.09
N SER A 120 3.90 2.22 0.97
CA SER A 120 3.73 3.30 1.97
C SER A 120 2.28 3.41 2.47
N ALA A 121 1.50 4.42 2.08
CA ALA A 121 0.07 4.53 2.35
C ALA A 121 -0.73 3.26 2.00
N GLY A 122 -0.47 2.65 0.85
CA GLY A 122 -1.05 1.37 0.45
C GLY A 122 -0.71 0.25 1.43
N ALA A 123 0.52 0.21 1.96
CA ALA A 123 0.89 -0.76 3.00
C ALA A 123 0.18 -0.46 4.33
N ILE A 124 0.11 0.80 4.74
CA ILE A 124 -0.51 1.25 6.00
C ILE A 124 -1.99 0.88 6.07
N ILE A 125 -2.76 1.07 5.00
CA ILE A 125 -4.20 0.78 5.00
C ILE A 125 -4.53 -0.71 5.18
N THR A 126 -3.54 -1.61 5.12
CA THR A 126 -3.75 -3.03 5.42
C THR A 126 -3.99 -3.31 6.90
N ALA A 127 -3.59 -2.39 7.79
CA ALA A 127 -3.81 -2.50 9.23
C ALA A 127 -5.29 -2.33 9.61
N LYS A 128 -5.61 -2.66 10.86
CA LYS A 128 -6.94 -2.47 11.44
C LYS A 128 -7.36 -1.00 11.53
N ASP A 129 -6.42 -0.12 11.85
CA ASP A 129 -6.66 1.31 12.00
C ASP A 129 -5.42 2.11 11.57
N ILE A 130 -5.62 3.25 10.91
CA ILE A 130 -4.52 4.07 10.37
C ILE A 130 -4.19 5.32 11.19
N ASP A 131 -4.86 5.58 12.32
CA ASP A 131 -4.71 6.84 13.08
C ASP A 131 -3.29 7.05 13.62
N TYR A 132 -2.52 5.97 13.80
CA TYR A 132 -1.10 6.06 14.16
C TYR A 132 -0.27 6.85 13.14
N ASN A 133 -0.68 6.85 11.87
CA ASN A 133 0.03 7.53 10.80
C ASN A 133 -0.19 9.05 10.75
N LYS A 134 -1.03 9.62 11.63
CA LYS A 134 -1.29 11.09 11.69
C LYS A 134 -0.08 11.95 12.05
N LEU A 135 1.01 11.32 12.47
CA LEU A 135 2.29 11.98 12.76
C LEU A 135 3.20 12.05 11.52
N MET A 136 2.86 11.30 10.46
CA MET A 136 3.54 11.27 9.17
C MET A 136 2.70 11.99 8.11
N ASP A 137 1.41 11.67 8.02
CA ASP A 137 0.51 12.24 7.01
C ASP A 137 -0.49 13.21 7.64
N ASP A 138 -0.78 14.32 6.93
CA ASP A 138 -1.80 15.28 7.35
C ASP A 138 -3.21 14.70 7.18
N LYS A 139 -3.85 14.38 8.32
CA LYS A 139 -5.24 13.90 8.38
C LYS A 139 -6.26 14.93 7.92
N THR A 140 -5.96 16.23 8.01
CA THR A 140 -6.93 17.30 7.71
C THR A 140 -7.31 17.40 6.24
N VAL A 141 -6.48 16.83 5.36
CA VAL A 141 -6.74 16.68 3.93
C VAL A 141 -7.97 15.79 3.66
N ALA A 142 -8.26 14.83 4.54
CA ALA A 142 -9.37 13.90 4.43
C ALA A 142 -10.62 14.42 5.17
N THR A 143 -11.23 15.49 4.62
CA THR A 143 -12.34 16.23 5.25
C THR A 143 -13.65 15.45 5.39
N GLU A 144 -13.82 14.35 4.66
CA GLU A 144 -15.02 13.50 4.63
C GLU A 144 -14.79 12.13 5.29
N LEU A 145 -13.61 11.87 5.88
CA LEU A 145 -13.29 10.60 6.51
C LEU A 145 -13.95 10.48 7.89
N SER A 146 -14.92 9.57 8.03
CA SER A 146 -15.69 9.35 9.27
C SER A 146 -14.90 8.66 10.38
N ASP A 147 -13.99 7.76 10.01
CA ASP A 147 -13.22 6.92 10.91
C ASP A 147 -11.97 6.37 10.21
N THR A 148 -11.00 5.89 10.99
CA THR A 148 -9.68 5.45 10.54
C THR A 148 -9.55 3.93 10.39
N VAL A 149 -10.66 3.18 10.44
CA VAL A 149 -10.64 1.72 10.26
C VAL A 149 -10.15 1.38 8.85
N GLY A 150 -9.08 0.60 8.76
CA GLY A 150 -8.43 0.19 7.51
C GLY A 150 -9.05 -1.08 6.92
N LEU A 151 -8.25 -1.81 6.14
CA LEU A 151 -8.65 -3.08 5.55
C LEU A 151 -8.65 -4.21 6.59
N ASP A 152 -7.91 -4.11 7.70
CA ASP A 152 -7.84 -5.17 8.71
C ASP A 152 -7.46 -6.53 8.07
N GLU A 153 -6.39 -6.51 7.26
CA GLU A 153 -5.83 -7.65 6.56
C GLU A 153 -4.54 -8.17 7.18
N VAL A 154 -3.92 -7.42 8.10
CA VAL A 154 -2.76 -7.84 8.88
C VAL A 154 -2.95 -7.49 10.36
N ASP A 155 -2.38 -8.30 11.26
CA ASP A 155 -2.46 -8.12 12.72
C ASP A 155 -1.36 -7.20 13.28
N PHE A 156 -0.58 -6.57 12.40
CA PHE A 156 0.52 -5.65 12.72
C PHE A 156 0.33 -4.33 11.96
N TYR A 157 1.16 -3.33 12.30
CA TYR A 157 1.06 -1.98 11.76
C TYR A 157 2.36 -1.62 11.05
N ILE A 158 2.32 -1.48 9.72
CA ILE A 158 3.50 -1.09 8.94
C ILE A 158 3.91 0.33 9.30
N LEU A 159 5.17 0.53 9.71
CA LEU A 159 5.76 1.85 9.87
C LEU A 159 6.81 2.03 8.77
N PRO A 160 6.41 2.61 7.62
CA PRO A 160 7.29 2.72 6.46
C PRO A 160 8.34 3.81 6.67
N HIS A 161 9.36 3.78 5.81
CA HIS A 161 10.43 4.80 5.76
C HIS A 161 11.16 5.02 7.10
N TYR A 162 11.23 4.00 7.95
CA TYR A 162 11.82 4.11 9.27
C TYR A 162 13.32 4.36 9.19
N GLY A 163 13.75 5.56 9.61
CA GLY A 163 15.14 6.01 9.52
C GLY A 163 15.56 6.51 8.13
N GLU A 164 14.60 6.78 7.25
CA GLU A 164 14.83 7.26 5.88
C GLU A 164 14.35 8.71 5.74
N GLU A 165 15.14 9.57 5.10
CA GLU A 165 14.73 10.94 4.79
C GLU A 165 13.61 10.98 3.73
N PRO A 166 12.66 11.92 3.79
CA PRO A 166 12.50 12.98 4.80
C PRO A 166 11.68 12.54 6.04
N PHE A 167 11.50 11.23 6.25
CA PHE A 167 10.60 10.67 7.26
C PHE A 167 11.29 10.27 8.57
N THR A 168 12.59 10.53 8.73
CA THR A 168 13.37 10.14 9.93
C THR A 168 12.68 10.58 11.23
N ASP A 169 12.31 11.86 11.32
CA ASP A 169 11.70 12.43 12.52
C ASP A 169 10.27 11.93 12.75
N SER A 170 9.43 11.91 11.72
CA SER A 170 8.02 11.50 11.83
C SER A 170 7.90 10.00 12.12
N SER A 171 8.70 9.16 11.47
CA SER A 171 8.73 7.72 11.71
C SER A 171 9.25 7.39 13.12
N GLN A 172 10.30 8.06 13.59
CA GLN A 172 10.82 7.89 14.95
C GLN A 172 9.79 8.34 16.00
N LYS A 173 9.16 9.50 15.80
CA LYS A 173 8.10 10.00 16.71
C LYS A 173 6.91 9.06 16.76
N THR A 174 6.51 8.50 15.62
CA THR A 174 5.44 7.49 15.53
C THR A 174 5.81 6.24 16.32
N PHE A 175 7.01 5.73 16.12
CA PHE A 175 7.50 4.58 16.89
C PHE A 175 7.47 4.83 18.39
N GLU A 176 8.05 5.93 18.86
CA GLU A 176 8.09 6.24 20.29
C GLU A 176 6.69 6.41 20.91
N THR A 177 5.75 6.97 20.15
CA THR A 177 4.37 7.19 20.60
C THR A 177 3.60 5.87 20.75
N TYR A 178 3.76 4.94 19.81
CA TYR A 178 2.88 3.77 19.68
C TYR A 178 3.55 2.41 19.96
N LYS A 179 4.87 2.32 20.15
CA LYS A 179 5.60 1.03 20.35
C LYS A 179 5.11 0.16 21.52
N ASN A 180 4.43 0.75 22.50
CA ASN A 180 3.86 0.03 23.65
C ASN A 180 2.35 -0.25 23.50
N GLN A 181 1.74 0.18 22.40
CA GLN A 181 0.30 0.11 22.13
C GLN A 181 -0.02 -0.73 20.89
N LEU A 182 0.86 -0.69 19.88
CA LEU A 182 0.69 -1.33 18.58
C LEU A 182 1.90 -2.21 18.27
N ASP A 183 1.67 -3.31 17.55
CA ASP A 183 2.74 -4.13 16.98
C ASP A 183 3.29 -3.46 15.71
N LEU A 184 4.21 -2.51 15.90
CA LEU A 184 4.79 -1.72 14.81
C LEU A 184 5.88 -2.51 14.07
N MET A 185 5.63 -2.79 12.79
CA MET A 185 6.60 -3.36 11.88
C MET A 185 7.35 -2.25 11.14
N ARG A 186 8.51 -1.88 11.68
CA ARG A 186 9.40 -0.87 11.09
C ARG A 186 10.00 -1.40 9.79
N MET A 187 9.97 -0.57 8.75
CA MET A 187 10.53 -0.90 7.44
C MET A 187 11.31 0.28 6.87
N ASN A 188 12.51 0.04 6.36
CA ASN A 188 13.23 1.03 5.55
C ASN A 188 12.83 0.93 4.07
N ASN A 189 13.49 1.71 3.20
CA ASN A 189 13.15 1.78 1.76
C ASN A 189 13.57 0.56 0.94
N LEU A 190 14.41 -0.32 1.51
CA LEU A 190 14.92 -1.54 0.88
C LEU A 190 14.25 -2.81 1.42
N GLN A 191 13.20 -2.67 2.22
CA GLN A 191 12.51 -3.79 2.86
C GLN A 191 11.12 -4.00 2.29
N ALA A 192 10.71 -5.27 2.22
CA ALA A 192 9.35 -5.68 1.94
C ALA A 192 8.87 -6.72 2.96
N VAL A 193 7.57 -6.75 3.20
CA VAL A 193 6.87 -7.73 4.02
C VAL A 193 5.99 -8.54 3.09
N ILE A 194 6.26 -9.83 3.02
CA ILE A 194 5.48 -10.78 2.23
C ILE A 194 4.57 -11.52 3.19
N VAL A 195 3.26 -11.48 2.92
CA VAL A 195 2.23 -12.19 3.68
C VAL A 195 1.61 -13.25 2.78
N ASN A 196 1.79 -14.52 3.15
CA ASN A 196 1.19 -15.68 2.50
C ASN A 196 0.28 -16.40 3.51
N ASP A 197 -1.02 -16.13 3.46
CA ASP A 197 -2.01 -16.53 4.48
C ASP A 197 -1.58 -16.13 5.91
N LYS A 198 -0.96 -17.06 6.66
CA LYS A 198 -0.49 -16.86 8.03
C LYS A 198 1.02 -16.66 8.13
N GLU A 199 1.75 -16.95 7.06
CA GLU A 199 3.20 -16.77 7.03
C GLU A 199 3.53 -15.30 6.73
N ILE A 200 4.36 -14.72 7.58
CA ILE A 200 4.84 -13.33 7.45
C ILE A 200 6.36 -13.39 7.35
N LYS A 201 6.91 -12.82 6.28
CA LYS A 201 8.35 -12.77 6.03
C LYS A 201 8.77 -11.35 5.73
N VAL A 202 9.71 -10.83 6.53
CA VAL A 202 10.42 -9.59 6.19
C VAL A 202 11.62 -9.96 5.34
N VAL A 203 11.71 -9.35 4.16
CA VAL A 203 12.84 -9.50 3.23
C VAL A 203 13.50 -8.15 3.02
N SER A 204 14.79 -8.17 2.71
CA SER A 204 15.56 -6.96 2.43
C SER A 204 16.25 -7.12 1.09
N GLU A 205 16.19 -6.07 0.27
CA GLU A 205 16.98 -5.95 -0.94
C GLU A 205 18.46 -5.92 -0.50
N GLN A 206 19.27 -6.75 -1.12
CA GLN A 206 20.72 -6.76 -0.92
C GLN A 206 21.35 -6.11 -2.15
N ASP A 207 22.36 -5.27 -1.92
CA ASP A 207 23.21 -4.71 -2.97
C ASP A 207 23.92 -5.81 -3.80
#